data_AF-A0A135L8Q3-F1
#
_entry.id   AF-A0A135L8Q3-F1
#
_cell.length_a   1.000
_cell.length_b   1.000
_cell.length_c   1.000
_cell.angle_alpha   90.00
_cell.angle_beta   90.00
_cell.angle_gamma   90.00
#
_symmetry.space_group_name_H-M   'P 1'
#
loop_
_entity.id
_entity.type
_entity.pdbx_description
1 polymer ?
#
loop_
_entity_poly.entity_id
_entity_poly.type
_entity_poly.pdbx_seq_one_letter_code
_entity_poly.pdbx_strand_id
1 'polypeptide(L)'
;MKMKAHMSVPTGHPGGTPQPNTKVSHIPEHRESKDVALIAAKTINEDVGWILDFCKEFKCTPYIYTMDEVPEDGFLVPYTLKGNEAGAYLTYIVDHFYDLHPYNIFIHGAEHHWHSDIAGSRTSDALSNLRVEAMAFTRTK
;
A
#
# COMPACT_ATOMS: atom_id res chain seq x y z
N MET A 1 70.55 -9.11 23.58
CA MET A 1 71.24 -10.25 24.25
C MET A 1 70.28 -10.82 25.30
N LYS A 2 69.87 -12.10 25.19
CA LYS A 2 68.91 -12.86 26.05
C LYS A 2 67.46 -12.30 26.06
N MET A 3 66.36 -13.01 25.77
CA MET A 3 65.90 -14.43 25.79
C MET A 3 65.18 -14.91 27.06
N LYS A 4 64.07 -15.64 26.82
CA LYS A 4 63.19 -16.45 27.72
C LYS A 4 62.27 -15.65 28.68
N ALA A 5 60.94 -15.78 28.74
CA ALA A 5 59.89 -16.71 28.23
C ALA A 5 59.40 -17.84 29.16
N HIS A 6 58.09 -18.12 29.04
CA HIS A 6 57.26 -19.27 29.46
C HIS A 6 56.64 -19.39 30.87
N MET A 7 55.30 -19.35 30.89
CA MET A 7 54.34 -20.28 31.52
C MET A 7 52.98 -20.01 30.80
N SER A 8 52.30 -20.85 30.01
CA SER A 8 51.97 -22.31 29.98
C SER A 8 50.49 -22.59 30.31
N VAL A 9 49.61 -22.42 29.29
CA VAL A 9 48.56 -23.34 28.76
C VAL A 9 48.07 -24.46 29.71
N PRO A 10 46.74 -24.65 29.98
CA PRO A 10 45.74 -25.22 29.02
C PRO A 10 44.27 -24.72 29.22
N THR A 11 43.16 -25.12 28.55
CA THR A 11 42.76 -25.76 27.25
C THR A 11 41.23 -25.60 27.05
N GLY A 12 40.67 -25.68 25.82
CA GLY A 12 39.22 -25.92 25.60
C GLY A 12 38.64 -25.49 24.23
N HIS A 13 38.10 -26.44 23.46
CA HIS A 13 37.30 -26.28 22.23
C HIS A 13 35.79 -26.55 22.54
N PRO A 14 34.84 -26.43 21.59
CA PRO A 14 34.65 -25.41 20.55
C PRO A 14 33.23 -24.76 20.67
N GLY A 15 33.00 -23.59 20.06
CA GLY A 15 31.70 -22.92 20.08
C GLY A 15 31.36 -22.30 18.73
N GLY A 16 30.26 -22.75 18.11
CA GLY A 16 29.87 -22.34 16.76
C GLY A 16 29.39 -20.90 16.65
N THR A 17 29.41 -20.37 15.42
CA THR A 17 28.77 -19.11 15.07
C THR A 17 27.27 -19.15 15.42
N PRO A 18 26.71 -18.08 16.02
CA PRO A 18 25.26 -17.96 16.16
C PRO A 18 24.63 -17.75 14.78
N GLN A 19 24.08 -18.82 14.19
CA GLN A 19 23.08 -18.64 13.13
C GLN A 19 21.79 -18.11 13.77
N PRO A 20 21.22 -16.98 13.31
CA PRO A 20 19.90 -16.56 13.73
C PRO A 20 18.83 -17.43 13.04
N ASN A 21 18.68 -18.67 13.51
CA ASN A 21 17.65 -19.61 13.06
C ASN A 21 16.29 -19.35 13.72
N THR A 22 15.88 -18.07 13.78
CA THR A 22 14.51 -17.73 14.19
C THR A 22 13.60 -17.93 12.98
N LYS A 23 12.86 -19.05 12.96
CA LYS A 23 11.69 -19.18 12.09
C LYS A 23 10.69 -18.10 12.50
N VAL A 24 10.61 -17.01 11.73
CA VAL A 24 9.54 -16.03 11.87
C VAL A 24 8.24 -16.74 11.54
N SER A 25 7.41 -16.95 12.56
CA SER A 25 6.16 -17.70 12.46
C SER A 25 5.11 -16.86 11.74
N HIS A 26 4.84 -17.20 10.47
CA HIS A 26 3.66 -16.83 9.69
C HIS A 26 3.06 -15.45 10.00
N ILE A 27 3.74 -14.40 9.52
CA ILE A 27 3.03 -13.20 9.10
C ILE A 27 2.06 -13.64 7.99
N PRO A 28 0.77 -13.30 8.04
CA PRO A 28 -0.11 -13.50 6.90
C PRO A 28 0.35 -12.54 5.79
N GLU A 29 0.96 -13.08 4.73
CA GLU A 29 1.06 -12.37 3.45
C GLU A 29 -0.34 -11.87 3.05
N HIS A 30 -0.43 -10.71 2.39
CA HIS A 30 -1.67 -10.33 1.70
C HIS A 30 -1.98 -11.42 0.67
N ARG A 31 -2.99 -12.23 0.95
CA ARG A 31 -3.07 -13.56 0.36
C ARG A 31 -3.41 -13.53 -1.11
N GLU A 32 -4.16 -12.53 -1.55
CA GLU A 32 -4.37 -12.24 -2.96
C GLU A 32 -4.47 -10.72 -3.15
N SER A 33 -3.66 -10.18 -4.06
CA SER A 33 -4.06 -9.29 -5.16
C SER A 33 -5.40 -8.52 -5.02
N LYS A 34 -6.52 -9.24 -4.92
CA LYS A 34 -7.91 -8.76 -4.93
C LYS A 34 -8.37 -8.10 -3.63
N ASP A 35 -7.55 -8.08 -2.58
CA ASP A 35 -7.93 -7.55 -1.26
C ASP A 35 -7.92 -6.01 -1.17
N VAL A 36 -7.49 -5.31 -2.23
CA VAL A 36 -7.32 -3.85 -2.26
C VAL A 36 -8.22 -3.19 -3.30
N ALA A 37 -9.11 -2.31 -2.86
CA ALA A 37 -9.78 -1.33 -3.71
C ALA A 37 -9.01 0.01 -3.72
N LEU A 38 -8.83 0.59 -4.91
CA LEU A 38 -8.28 1.93 -5.09
C LEU A 38 -9.36 2.83 -5.68
N ILE A 39 -9.90 3.72 -4.84
CA ILE A 39 -11.05 4.58 -5.15
C ILE A 39 -10.52 5.95 -5.53
N ALA A 40 -10.90 6.42 -6.71
CA ALA A 40 -10.50 7.73 -7.21
C ALA A 40 -11.70 8.55 -7.69
N ALA A 41 -11.62 9.87 -7.51
CA ALA A 41 -12.48 10.82 -8.19
C ALA A 41 -11.63 11.59 -9.21
N LYS A 42 -12.17 11.79 -10.42
CA LYS A 42 -11.51 12.56 -11.49
C LYS A 42 -12.41 13.62 -12.11
N THR A 43 -11.78 14.61 -12.76
CA THR A 43 -12.43 15.49 -13.75
C THR A 43 -11.90 15.22 -15.17
N ILE A 44 -12.63 15.61 -16.20
CA ILE A 44 -12.28 15.38 -17.62
C ILE A 44 -10.88 15.88 -18.02
N ASN A 45 -10.32 16.82 -17.26
CA ASN A 45 -8.97 17.38 -17.49
C ASN A 45 -7.84 16.57 -16.82
N GLU A 46 -8.17 15.51 -16.07
CA GLU A 46 -7.22 14.69 -15.32
C GLU A 46 -6.99 13.33 -15.99
N ASP A 47 -5.70 12.98 -16.15
CA ASP A 47 -5.29 11.65 -16.61
C ASP A 47 -5.20 10.69 -15.41
N VAL A 48 -5.98 9.60 -15.50
CA VAL A 48 -6.05 8.52 -14.52
C VAL A 48 -5.48 7.19 -15.07
N GLY A 49 -4.86 7.20 -16.25
CA GLY A 49 -4.23 6.01 -16.83
C GLY A 49 -3.21 5.37 -15.90
N TRP A 50 -2.49 6.19 -15.13
CA TRP A 50 -1.55 5.75 -14.09
C TRP A 50 -2.20 4.86 -13.01
N ILE A 51 -3.47 5.10 -12.66
CA ILE A 51 -4.23 4.30 -11.69
C ILE A 51 -4.52 2.91 -12.25
N LEU A 52 -4.87 2.85 -13.54
CA LEU A 52 -5.17 1.61 -14.24
C LEU A 52 -3.91 0.75 -14.41
N ASP A 53 -2.77 1.36 -14.78
CA ASP A 53 -1.49 0.68 -14.87
C ASP A 53 -0.97 0.23 -13.49
N PHE A 54 -1.09 1.07 -12.45
CA PHE A 54 -0.77 0.70 -11.08
C PHE A 54 -1.60 -0.50 -10.60
N CYS A 55 -2.92 -0.47 -10.75
CA CYS A 55 -3.75 -1.62 -10.36
C CYS A 55 -3.56 -2.85 -11.26
N LYS A 56 -3.09 -2.70 -12.50
CA LYS A 56 -2.68 -3.84 -13.33
C LYS A 56 -1.38 -4.48 -12.85
N GLU A 57 -0.44 -3.72 -12.29
CA GLU A 57 0.80 -4.22 -11.69
C GLU A 57 0.55 -4.80 -10.29
N PHE A 58 0.08 -3.95 -9.36
CA PHE A 58 -0.16 -4.26 -7.94
C PHE A 58 -1.46 -5.04 -7.66
N LYS A 59 -2.25 -5.30 -8.71
CA LYS A 59 -3.46 -6.14 -8.73
C LYS A 59 -4.69 -5.63 -7.97
N CYS A 60 -4.71 -4.36 -7.55
CA CYS A 60 -5.89 -3.75 -6.95
C CYS A 60 -7.09 -3.65 -7.91
N THR A 61 -8.28 -3.44 -7.34
CA THR A 61 -9.51 -3.13 -8.08
C THR A 61 -9.70 -1.61 -8.14
N PRO A 62 -9.61 -0.96 -9.32
CA PRO A 62 -9.82 0.48 -9.43
C PRO A 62 -11.32 0.84 -9.49
N TYR A 63 -11.73 1.80 -8.67
CA TYR A 63 -13.07 2.40 -8.65
C TYR A 63 -12.96 3.89 -8.95
N ILE A 64 -12.99 4.23 -10.24
CA ILE A 64 -12.76 5.60 -10.72
C ILE A 64 -14.09 6.25 -11.05
N TYR A 65 -14.45 7.32 -10.33
CA TYR A 65 -15.66 8.10 -10.54
C TYR A 65 -15.34 9.39 -11.29
N THR A 66 -16.11 9.72 -12.33
CA THR A 66 -16.07 11.06 -12.96
C THR A 66 -16.98 12.02 -12.22
N MET A 67 -16.48 13.24 -11.99
CA MET A 67 -17.19 14.31 -11.29
C MET A 67 -17.78 15.37 -12.25
N ASP A 68 -17.75 15.11 -13.56
CA ASP A 68 -18.29 16.01 -14.59
C ASP A 68 -19.79 15.78 -14.83
N GLU A 69 -20.50 16.81 -15.29
CA GLU A 69 -21.94 16.71 -15.62
C GLU A 69 -22.23 15.81 -16.83
N VAL A 70 -21.25 15.70 -17.74
CA VAL A 70 -21.27 14.79 -18.89
C VAL A 70 -20.18 13.74 -18.63
N PRO A 71 -20.53 12.53 -18.17
CA PRO A 71 -19.55 11.51 -17.82
C PRO A 71 -18.87 10.94 -19.07
N GLU A 72 -17.57 10.68 -18.97
CA GLU A 72 -16.83 9.93 -19.98
C GLU A 72 -17.14 8.43 -19.89
N ASP A 73 -17.13 7.74 -21.04
CA ASP A 73 -17.35 6.28 -21.09
C ASP A 73 -16.28 5.53 -20.29
N GLY A 74 -16.71 4.57 -19.46
CA GLY A 74 -15.83 3.67 -18.70
C GLY A 74 -15.52 4.11 -17.28
N PHE A 75 -15.96 5.29 -16.84
CA PHE A 75 -15.91 5.70 -15.44
C PHE A 75 -17.27 5.58 -14.73
N LEU A 76 -17.23 5.48 -13.41
CA LEU A 76 -18.41 5.41 -12.56
C LEU A 76 -19.02 6.80 -12.37
N VAL A 77 -20.35 6.87 -12.21
CA VAL A 77 -21.07 8.12 -11.95
C VAL A 77 -21.52 8.13 -10.49
N PRO A 78 -21.14 9.14 -9.67
CA PRO A 78 -21.52 9.20 -8.27
C PRO A 78 -22.99 9.62 -8.09
N TYR A 79 -23.59 9.33 -6.94
CA TYR A 79 -24.95 9.79 -6.60
C TYR A 79 -25.07 11.32 -6.47
N THR A 80 -23.94 12.02 -6.37
CA THR A 80 -23.89 13.48 -6.27
C THR A 80 -22.57 14.02 -6.82
N LEU A 81 -22.65 15.07 -7.64
CA LEU A 81 -21.48 15.86 -8.05
C LEU A 81 -21.08 16.89 -6.98
N LYS A 82 -21.97 17.20 -6.03
CA LYS A 82 -21.64 18.08 -4.89
C LYS A 82 -20.66 17.39 -3.94
N GLY A 83 -19.69 18.17 -3.46
CA GLY A 83 -18.64 17.68 -2.56
C GLY A 83 -17.40 17.14 -3.28
N ASN A 84 -17.35 17.21 -4.61
CA ASN A 84 -16.25 16.75 -5.45
C ASN A 84 -15.88 15.29 -5.07
N GLU A 85 -14.61 15.04 -4.76
CA GLU A 85 -14.08 13.78 -4.22
C GLU A 85 -14.98 13.10 -3.16
N ALA A 86 -15.53 13.87 -2.21
CA ALA A 86 -16.37 13.31 -1.16
C ALA A 86 -17.66 12.68 -1.71
N GLY A 87 -18.19 13.17 -2.83
CA GLY A 87 -19.35 12.60 -3.51
C GLY A 87 -19.06 11.21 -4.09
N ALA A 88 -17.88 11.04 -4.71
CA ALA A 88 -17.39 9.74 -5.17
C ALA A 88 -17.13 8.77 -4.02
N TYR A 89 -16.35 9.18 -3.01
CA TYR A 89 -15.99 8.31 -1.89
C TYR A 89 -17.21 7.85 -1.09
N LEU A 90 -18.19 8.73 -0.85
CA LEU A 90 -19.44 8.37 -0.19
C LEU A 90 -20.31 7.46 -1.07
N THR A 91 -20.32 7.64 -2.39
CA THR A 91 -21.02 6.71 -3.31
C THR A 91 -20.43 5.31 -3.19
N TYR A 92 -19.10 5.17 -3.30
CA TYR A 92 -18.42 3.89 -3.14
C TYR A 92 -18.75 3.19 -1.81
N ILE A 93 -18.69 3.94 -0.70
CA ILE A 93 -18.96 3.41 0.66
C ILE A 93 -20.43 2.96 0.80
N VAL A 94 -21.37 3.68 0.19
CA VAL A 94 -22.80 3.31 0.20
C VAL A 94 -23.06 2.06 -0.65
N ASP A 95 -22.49 2.01 -1.86
CA ASP A 95 -22.68 0.89 -2.79
C ASP A 95 -22.12 -0.42 -2.26
N HIS A 96 -20.94 -0.36 -1.62
CA HIS A 96 -20.18 -1.53 -1.17
C HIS A 96 -20.26 -1.75 0.35
N PHE A 97 -21.22 -1.14 1.06
CA PHE A 97 -21.20 -1.10 2.54
C PHE A 97 -21.14 -2.49 3.20
N TYR A 98 -21.69 -3.51 2.54
CA TYR A 98 -21.75 -4.89 3.04
C TYR A 98 -20.61 -5.80 2.52
N ASP A 99 -19.86 -5.34 1.53
CA ASP A 99 -18.84 -6.08 0.77
C ASP A 99 -17.58 -5.24 0.47
N LEU A 100 -17.29 -4.25 1.32
CA LEU A 100 -16.05 -3.48 1.30
C LEU A 100 -14.84 -4.41 1.23
N HIS A 101 -13.87 -4.05 0.39
CA HIS A 101 -12.60 -4.74 0.30
C HIS A 101 -11.87 -4.69 1.67
N PRO A 102 -11.03 -5.67 2.02
CA PRO A 102 -10.19 -5.62 3.22
C PRO A 102 -9.42 -4.30 3.38
N TYR A 103 -8.97 -3.72 2.26
CA TYR A 103 -8.34 -2.40 2.21
C TYR A 103 -9.01 -1.54 1.14
N ASN A 104 -9.38 -0.31 1.52
CA ASN A 104 -10.01 0.67 0.63
C ASN A 104 -9.17 1.95 0.72
N ILE A 105 -8.51 2.32 -0.38
CA ILE A 105 -7.61 3.46 -0.45
C ILE A 105 -8.29 4.55 -1.26
N PHE A 106 -8.50 5.71 -0.67
CA PHE A 106 -9.15 6.85 -1.31
C PHE A 106 -8.08 7.86 -1.75
N ILE A 107 -8.05 8.18 -3.04
CA ILE A 107 -7.12 9.12 -3.66
C ILE A 107 -7.85 10.07 -4.61
N HIS A 108 -7.28 11.24 -4.83
CA HIS A 108 -7.68 12.10 -5.93
C HIS A 108 -7.06 11.60 -7.26
N GLY A 109 -7.71 11.87 -8.39
CA GLY A 109 -7.32 11.33 -9.71
C GLY A 109 -6.02 11.90 -10.28
N ALA A 110 -5.74 13.18 -10.04
CA ALA A 110 -4.51 13.82 -10.54
C ALA A 110 -3.25 13.23 -9.89
N GLU A 111 -2.28 12.87 -10.72
CA GLU A 111 -1.02 12.28 -10.25
C GLU A 111 -0.14 13.26 -9.44
N HIS A 112 -0.30 14.57 -9.68
CA HIS A 112 0.51 15.63 -9.08
C HIS A 112 -0.31 16.53 -8.15
N HIS A 113 0.00 16.48 -6.86
CA HIS A 113 -0.59 17.35 -5.83
C HIS A 113 0.39 18.45 -5.42
N TRP A 114 -0.06 19.71 -5.46
CA TRP A 114 0.71 20.90 -5.06
C TRP A 114 0.98 21.02 -3.54
N HIS A 115 0.64 20.00 -2.75
CA HIS A 115 0.87 19.90 -1.31
C HIS A 115 1.90 18.81 -0.90
N SER A 116 2.45 18.04 -1.85
CA SER A 116 3.25 16.84 -1.57
C SER A 116 4.75 17.11 -1.38
N ASP A 117 5.12 18.02 -0.48
CA ASP A 117 6.53 18.38 -0.20
C ASP A 117 7.34 17.30 0.55
N ILE A 118 6.72 16.19 0.98
CA ILE A 118 7.34 15.24 1.93
C ILE A 118 7.49 13.79 1.42
N ALA A 119 6.85 13.38 0.31
CA ALA A 119 6.89 11.97 -0.13
C ALA A 119 6.80 11.74 -1.65
N GLY A 120 7.68 12.39 -2.43
CA GLY A 120 7.73 12.24 -3.89
C GLY A 120 6.62 13.00 -4.60
N SER A 121 6.86 13.38 -5.86
CA SER A 121 5.95 14.24 -6.62
C SER A 121 4.74 13.50 -7.21
N ARG A 122 4.56 12.21 -6.90
CA ARG A 122 3.53 11.33 -7.48
C ARG A 122 2.85 10.48 -6.42
N THR A 123 1.53 10.37 -6.50
CA THR A 123 0.73 9.49 -5.63
C THR A 123 1.14 8.00 -5.77
N SER A 124 1.61 7.58 -6.95
CA SER A 124 2.19 6.25 -7.21
C SER A 124 3.30 5.86 -6.24
N ASP A 125 4.15 6.82 -5.86
CA ASP A 125 5.37 6.56 -5.08
C ASP A 125 5.00 6.32 -3.61
N ALA A 126 4.00 7.05 -3.11
CA ALA A 126 3.42 6.82 -1.80
C ALA A 126 2.69 5.46 -1.72
N LEU A 127 1.91 5.10 -2.75
CA LEU A 127 1.20 3.82 -2.83
C LEU A 127 2.17 2.63 -2.92
N SER A 128 3.24 2.74 -3.72
CA SER A 128 4.25 1.68 -3.86
C SER A 128 5.01 1.38 -2.57
N ASN A 129 5.06 2.36 -1.65
CA ASN A 129 5.67 2.21 -0.32
C ASN A 129 4.65 1.86 0.78
N LEU A 130 3.35 1.74 0.46
CA LEU A 130 2.30 1.47 1.44
C LEU A 130 2.40 0.02 1.95
N ARG A 131 2.96 -0.13 3.16
CA ARG A 131 2.97 -1.40 3.88
C ARG A 131 1.60 -1.69 4.49
N VAL A 132 0.67 -2.15 3.66
CA VAL A 132 -0.69 -2.56 4.08
C VAL A 132 -0.63 -3.61 5.21
N GLU A 133 0.45 -4.41 5.29
CA GLU A 133 0.71 -5.38 6.37
C GLU A 133 0.80 -4.75 7.77
N ALA A 134 1.28 -3.49 7.87
CA ALA A 134 1.41 -2.79 9.14
C ALA A 134 0.04 -2.37 9.74
N MET A 135 -1.04 -2.49 8.96
CA MET A 135 -2.42 -2.18 9.39
C MET A 135 -3.20 -3.44 9.77
N ALA A 136 -2.63 -4.63 9.60
CA ALA A 136 -3.28 -5.90 9.93
C ALA A 136 -3.39 -6.08 11.46
N PHE A 137 -4.59 -5.87 12.02
CA PHE A 137 -4.84 -6.14 13.43
C PHE A 137 -4.87 -7.64 13.70
N THR A 138 -3.82 -8.17 14.35
CA THR A 138 -3.76 -9.57 14.78
C THR A 138 -4.84 -9.84 15.82
N ARG A 139 -5.97 -10.41 15.39
CA ARG A 139 -7.05 -10.85 16.28
C ARG A 139 -6.58 -12.05 17.11
N THR A 140 -5.96 -11.78 18.25
CA THR A 140 -5.70 -12.78 19.29
C THR A 140 -7.02 -13.42 19.71
N LYS A 141 -7.08 -14.76 19.69
CA LYS A 141 -8.20 -15.55 20.20
C LYS A 141 -8.28 -15.51 21.72
#